data_AF-A0A7C6ZMZ4-F1
#
_entry.id   AF-A0A7C6ZMZ4-F1
#
_cell.length_a   1.000
_cell.length_b   1.000
_cell.length_c   1.000
_cell.angle_alpha   90.00
_cell.angle_beta   90.00
_cell.angle_gamma   90.00
#
_symmetry.space_group_name_H-M   'P 1'
#
loop_
_entity.id
_entity.type
_entity.pdbx_description
1 polymer ?
#
loop_
_entity_poly.entity_id
_entity_poly.type
_entity_poly.pdbx_seq_one_letter_code
_entity_poly.pdbx_strand_id
1 'polypeptide(L)'
;MGKVSVTAFVIKGGDVVTPSGVLTDGFVLVQDGKIDRVGSSGEFRRGDYGGMRMIHAEGKIVAPGFIDIHVHGGGGHEFLEGDET
;
A
#
# COMPACT_ATOMS: atom_id res chain seq x y z
N MET A 1 -9.67 -11.10 27.61
CA MET A 1 -9.52 -11.19 26.14
C MET A 1 -9.44 -9.78 25.58
N GLY A 2 -8.26 -9.29 25.20
CA GLY A 2 -8.13 -7.94 24.64
C GLY A 2 -8.78 -7.89 23.25
N LYS A 3 -9.58 -6.85 22.96
CA LYS A 3 -10.08 -6.61 21.60
C LYS A 3 -8.85 -6.38 20.72
N VAL A 4 -8.58 -7.29 19.79
CA VAL A 4 -7.63 -7.02 18.70
C VAL A 4 -8.26 -5.91 17.86
N SER A 5 -7.62 -4.74 17.82
CA SER A 5 -8.07 -3.64 16.97
C SER A 5 -7.81 -4.03 15.52
N VAL A 6 -8.88 -4.23 14.75
CA VAL A 6 -8.78 -4.41 13.30
C VAL A 6 -8.26 -3.10 12.71
N THR A 7 -7.17 -3.16 11.94
CA THR A 7 -6.64 -1.99 11.23
C THR A 7 -7.04 -2.10 9.77
N ALA A 8 -7.87 -1.16 9.28
CA ALA A 8 -8.36 -1.17 7.91
C ALA A 8 -8.29 0.22 7.28
N PHE A 9 -7.85 0.28 6.02
CA PHE A 9 -7.81 1.50 5.23
C PHE A 9 -7.90 1.20 3.73
N VAL A 10 -8.30 2.22 2.96
CA VAL A 10 -8.41 2.14 1.50
C VAL A 10 -7.50 3.18 0.86
N ILE A 11 -6.76 2.78 -0.16
CA ILE A 11 -6.13 3.70 -1.13
C ILE A 11 -7.03 3.75 -2.36
N LYS A 12 -7.41 4.92 -2.87
CA LYS A 12 -8.31 5.03 -4.04
C LYS A 12 -7.95 6.15 -5.00
N GLY A 13 -8.45 6.05 -6.23
CA GLY A 13 -8.36 7.09 -7.25
C GLY A 13 -7.05 7.10 -8.04
N GLY A 14 -6.08 6.26 -7.67
CA GLY A 14 -4.81 6.15 -8.36
C GLY A 14 -4.78 5.03 -9.39
N ASP A 15 -3.78 5.06 -10.27
CA ASP A 15 -3.51 3.97 -11.20
C ASP A 15 -2.83 2.83 -10.45
N VAL A 16 -3.54 1.72 -10.26
CA VAL A 16 -3.06 0.58 -9.46
C VAL A 16 -2.31 -0.40 -10.37
N VAL A 17 -1.02 -0.55 -10.11
CA VAL A 17 -0.16 -1.50 -10.82
C VAL A 17 -0.35 -2.90 -10.23
N THR A 18 -0.73 -3.84 -11.08
CA THR A 18 -0.90 -5.25 -10.72
C THR A 18 -0.02 -6.13 -11.63
N PRO A 19 0.22 -7.40 -11.28
CA PRO A 19 0.93 -8.32 -12.17
C PRO A 19 0.26 -8.50 -13.56
N SER A 20 -1.05 -8.28 -13.64
CA SER A 20 -1.83 -8.46 -14.86
C SER A 20 -1.98 -7.18 -15.70
N GLY A 21 -1.44 -6.05 -15.23
CA GLY A 21 -1.56 -4.75 -15.87
C GLY A 21 -1.93 -3.64 -14.91
N VAL A 22 -2.31 -2.48 -15.46
CA VAL A 22 -2.67 -1.29 -14.68
C VAL A 22 -4.18 -1.10 -14.66
N LEU A 23 -4.74 -0.93 -13.46
CA LEU A 23 -6.13 -0.54 -13.25
C LEU A 23 -6.19 0.99 -13.10
N THR A 24 -6.65 1.69 -14.13
CA THR A 24 -6.86 3.15 -14.08
C THR A 24 -8.01 3.49 -13.14
N ASP A 25 -7.84 4.53 -12.32
CA ASP A 25 -8.81 4.92 -11.27
C ASP A 25 -9.21 3.70 -10.42
N GLY A 26 -8.23 3.07 -9.78
CA GLY A 26 -8.40 1.88 -8.96
C GLY A 26 -8.45 2.15 -7.46
N PHE A 27 -8.63 1.06 -6.71
CA PHE A 27 -8.51 1.05 -5.25
C PHE A 27 -7.76 -0.19 -4.74
N VAL A 28 -7.22 -0.06 -3.53
CA VAL A 28 -6.65 -1.16 -2.74
C VAL A 28 -7.25 -1.09 -1.33
N LEU A 29 -7.95 -2.13 -0.91
CA LEU A 29 -8.36 -2.34 0.48
C LEU A 29 -7.28 -3.11 1.21
N VAL A 30 -6.84 -2.56 2.34
CA VAL A 30 -5.95 -3.22 3.28
C VAL A 30 -6.70 -3.47 4.58
N GLN A 31 -6.65 -4.71 5.06
CA GLN A 31 -7.19 -5.12 6.34
C GLN A 31 -6.17 -5.99 7.07
N ASP A 32 -5.90 -5.66 8.33
CA ASP A 32 -4.98 -6.39 9.22
C ASP A 32 -3.62 -6.67 8.59
N GLY A 33 -3.06 -5.64 7.93
CA GLY A 33 -1.75 -5.68 7.28
C GLY A 33 -1.70 -6.48 5.97
N LYS A 34 -2.83 -6.94 5.45
CA LYS A 34 -2.94 -7.69 4.19
C LYS A 34 -3.79 -6.96 3.17
N ILE A 35 -3.49 -7.17 1.90
CA ILE A 35 -4.37 -6.75 0.81
C ILE A 35 -5.58 -7.66 0.83
N ASP A 36 -6.76 -7.11 1.15
CA ASP A 36 -8.02 -7.85 1.11
C ASP A 36 -8.58 -7.86 -0.31
N ARG A 37 -8.64 -6.69 -0.96
CA ARG A 37 -9.19 -6.51 -2.31
C ARG A 37 -8.46 -5.44 -3.10
N VAL A 38 -8.43 -5.64 -4.41
CA VAL A 38 -7.97 -4.66 -5.41
C VAL A 38 -9.00 -4.64 -6.53
N GLY A 39 -9.31 -3.47 -7.08
CA GLY A 39 -10.25 -3.36 -8.18
C GLY A 39 -10.36 -1.95 -8.72
N SER A 40 -11.22 -1.76 -9.71
CA SER A 40 -11.52 -0.45 -10.29
C SER A 40 -12.45 0.36 -9.35
N SER A 41 -12.39 1.69 -9.37
CA SER A 41 -13.29 2.54 -8.58
C SER A 41 -14.78 2.30 -8.88
N GLY A 42 -15.14 1.81 -10.07
CA GLY A 42 -16.52 1.40 -10.39
C GLY A 42 -17.02 0.18 -9.60
N GLU A 43 -16.10 -0.67 -9.12
CA GLU A 43 -16.39 -1.85 -8.29
C GLU A 43 -16.45 -1.49 -6.80
N PHE A 44 -16.16 -0.23 -6.46
CA PHE A 44 -16.13 0.29 -5.10
C PHE A 44 -17.55 0.52 -4.58
N ARG A 45 -18.04 -0.35 -3.69
CA ARG A 45 -19.35 -0.16 -3.04
C ARG A 45 -19.15 0.51 -1.69
N ARG A 46 -19.86 1.63 -1.43
CA ARG A 46 -19.78 2.38 -0.15
C ARG A 46 -20.03 1.53 1.10
N GLY A 47 -20.81 0.44 0.99
CA GLY A 47 -21.07 -0.49 2.08
C GLY A 47 -19.85 -1.31 2.50
N ASP A 48 -18.83 -1.42 1.64
CA ASP A 48 -17.68 -2.29 1.86
C ASP A 48 -16.68 -1.72 2.89
N TYR A 49 -16.76 -0.42 3.25
CA TYR A 49 -15.66 0.29 3.94
C TYR A 49 -16.09 1.19 5.11
N GLY A 50 -17.18 0.87 5.79
CA GLY A 50 -17.79 1.70 6.84
C GLY A 50 -16.79 2.44 7.76
N GLY A 51 -16.64 3.75 7.54
CA GLY A 51 -15.80 4.63 8.38
C GLY A 51 -14.28 4.39 8.32
N MET A 52 -13.79 3.56 7.40
CA MET A 52 -12.36 3.27 7.26
C MET A 52 -11.59 4.51 6.81
N ARG A 53 -10.30 4.57 7.18
CA ARG A 53 -9.41 5.63 6.72
C ARG A 53 -9.27 5.56 5.19
N MET A 54 -9.46 6.69 4.52
CA MET A 54 -9.30 6.83 3.08
C MET A 54 -7.99 7.55 2.76
N ILE A 55 -7.26 7.03 1.78
CA ILE A 55 -6.05 7.62 1.20
C ILE A 55 -6.37 7.96 -0.26
N HIS A 56 -6.30 9.25 -0.57
CA HIS A 56 -6.62 9.84 -1.86
C HIS A 56 -5.37 9.87 -2.75
N ALA A 57 -5.37 9.07 -3.82
CA ALA A 57 -4.26 8.86 -4.74
C ALA A 57 -4.57 9.31 -6.17
N GLU A 58 -5.55 10.21 -6.34
CA GLU A 58 -5.95 10.76 -7.63
C GLU A 58 -4.75 11.34 -8.39
N GLY A 59 -4.56 10.91 -9.64
CA GLY A 59 -3.43 11.32 -10.49
C GLY A 59 -2.07 10.74 -10.09
N LYS A 60 -2.04 9.74 -9.19
CA LYS A 60 -0.82 9.07 -8.73
C LYS A 60 -0.84 7.58 -9.10
N ILE A 61 0.32 6.95 -9.00
CA ILE A 61 0.49 5.51 -9.16
C ILE A 61 0.48 4.85 -7.77
N VAL A 62 -0.24 3.74 -7.65
CA VAL A 62 -0.20 2.84 -6.50
C VAL A 62 0.44 1.53 -6.96
N ALA A 63 1.62 1.21 -6.44
CA ALA A 63 2.38 0.02 -6.82
C ALA A 63 2.70 -0.85 -5.60
N PRO A 64 2.98 -2.15 -5.78
CA PRO A 64 3.66 -2.93 -4.76
C PRO A 64 4.95 -2.23 -4.32
N GLY A 65 5.28 -2.36 -3.04
CA GLY A 65 6.57 -1.88 -2.53
C GLY A 65 7.70 -2.50 -3.34
N PHE A 66 8.69 -1.68 -3.72
CA PHE A 66 9.82 -2.18 -4.50
C PHE A 66 10.69 -3.13 -3.66
N ILE A 67 11.24 -4.13 -4.35
CA ILE A 67 12.18 -5.09 -3.79
C ILE A 67 13.54 -4.76 -4.36
N ASP A 68 14.42 -4.24 -3.52
CA ASP A 68 15.82 -4.01 -3.85
C ASP A 68 16.63 -5.24 -3.39
N ILE A 69 17.13 -6.01 -4.36
CA ILE A 69 17.89 -7.25 -4.08
C ILE A 69 19.38 -6.97 -3.80
N HIS A 70 19.86 -5.76 -4.06
CA HIS A 70 21.27 -5.43 -3.93
C HIS A 70 21.47 -3.96 -3.57
N VAL A 71 21.65 -3.71 -2.27
CA VAL A 71 21.83 -2.38 -1.71
C VAL A 71 23.12 -2.34 -0.86
N HIS A 72 23.83 -1.22 -0.89
CA HIS A 72 25.07 -1.01 -0.11
C HIS A 72 24.88 -0.08 1.09
N GLY A 73 23.74 0.60 1.18
CA GLY A 73 23.44 1.60 2.20
C GLY A 73 22.20 2.41 1.86
N GLY A 74 21.83 3.35 2.74
CA GLY A 74 20.67 4.20 2.57
C GLY A 74 20.66 5.36 3.57
N GLY A 75 19.97 6.45 3.24
CA GLY A 75 19.84 7.60 4.15
C GLY A 75 21.14 8.35 4.44
N GLY A 76 22.17 8.22 3.60
CA GLY A 76 23.48 8.87 3.78
C GLY A 76 24.56 7.99 4.42
N HIS A 77 24.23 6.75 4.76
CA HIS A 77 25.11 5.80 5.44
C HIS A 77 25.32 4.52 4.63
N GLU A 78 26.45 3.85 4.82
CA GLU A 78 26.73 2.53 4.25
C GLU A 78 26.55 1.40 5.27
N PHE A 79 26.28 0.17 4.82
CA PHE A 79 26.18 -0.98 5.72
C PHE A 79 27.50 -1.35 6.39
N LEU A 80 28.62 -0.93 5.81
CA LEU A 80 29.96 -1.21 6.31
C LEU A 80 30.47 -0.12 7.26
N GLU A 81 29.66 0.91 7.54
CA GLU A 81 29.98 1.97 8.49
C GLU A 81 29.88 1.40 9.90
N GLY A 82 30.94 0.71 10.33
CA GLY A 82 31.17 0.36 11.72
C GLY A 82 32.03 1.43 12.36
N ASP A 83 31.69 1.85 13.58
CA ASP A 83 32.63 2.61 14.40
C ASP A 83 33.84 1.70 14.69
N GLU A 84 34.99 2.00 14.09
CA GLU A 84 36.25 1.40 14.51
C GLU A 84 36.64 2.01 15.86
N THR A 85 36.49 1.22 16.93
CA THR A 85 37.10 1.49 18.24
C THR A 85 38.50 0.88 18.33
#